data_AF-A0A1Y0VYH2-F1
#
_entry.id   AF-A0A1Y0VYH2-F1
#
_cell.length_a   1.000
_cell.length_b   1.000
_cell.length_c   1.000
_cell.angle_alpha   90.00
_cell.angle_beta   90.00
_cell.angle_gamma   90.00
#
_symmetry.space_group_name_H-M   'P 1'
#
loop_
_entity.id
_entity.type
_entity.pdbx_description
1 polymer ?
#
loop_
_entity_poly.entity_id
_entity_poly.type
_entity_poly.pdbx_seq_one_letter_code
_entity_poly.pdbx_strand_id
1 'polypeptide(L)'
;MWVRREQIIRKIIRLQQNELYQLVQKSLNLLFPFVLIGSISQLIQITMLNRNSLLPTIFGFSSWLSRYRFIEIIFDHLTSLTLGIVAALAAFSMAHYTAKRYQRDEKLASITGLIAYLILTVRYTNNGELAFGQDMLGMGGLFLGFLVGYLVGLSFKHLANSQQQDKSSSGVTWNRALDSLRAIIIVLVVAICFSILLNWLAISVLPDQVILRLQSLKANQTSLLFSVAIVILAGIMTFFGLTSMPILAHFGRNGVAMTANLNYALIHHTIWGVPYPFSLGTLYESFGAIGGTGSTLSLVIAIFCSVINVINS
;
A
#
# COMPACT_ATOMS: atom_id res chain seq x y z
N MET A 1 -1.71 -36.01 -17.56
CA MET A 1 -1.96 -34.54 -17.67
C MET A 1 -3.28 -34.11 -17.03
N TRP A 2 -4.37 -34.89 -17.17
CA TRP A 2 -5.68 -34.64 -16.55
C TRP A 2 -5.71 -34.63 -15.00
N VAL A 3 -5.05 -35.60 -14.35
CA VAL A 3 -5.01 -35.71 -12.87
C VAL A 3 -4.39 -34.47 -12.20
N ARG A 4 -3.39 -33.84 -12.84
CA ARG A 4 -2.72 -32.64 -12.32
C ARG A 4 -3.62 -31.40 -12.44
N ARG A 5 -4.46 -31.31 -13.47
CA ARG A 5 -5.48 -30.24 -13.61
C ARG A 5 -6.56 -30.36 -12.55
N GLU A 6 -7.08 -31.54 -12.26
CA GLU A 6 -8.09 -31.68 -11.21
C GLU A 6 -7.58 -31.35 -9.80
N GLN A 7 -6.32 -31.68 -9.49
CA GLN A 7 -5.70 -31.29 -8.22
C GLN A 7 -5.55 -29.77 -8.11
N ILE A 8 -5.19 -29.09 -9.20
CA ILE A 8 -5.10 -27.63 -9.26
C ILE A 8 -6.49 -27.01 -9.12
N ILE A 9 -7.49 -27.50 -9.85
CA ILE A 9 -8.88 -27.03 -9.78
C ILE A 9 -9.43 -27.22 -8.36
N ARG A 10 -9.22 -28.37 -7.72
CA ARG A 10 -9.62 -28.59 -6.31
C ARG A 10 -8.91 -27.64 -5.35
N LYS A 11 -7.62 -27.34 -5.54
CA LYS A 11 -6.91 -26.33 -4.75
C LYS A 11 -7.47 -24.92 -4.95
N ILE A 12 -7.79 -24.54 -6.19
CA ILE A 12 -8.41 -23.24 -6.51
C ILE A 12 -9.79 -23.13 -5.87
N ILE A 13 -10.61 -24.18 -5.96
CA ILE A 13 -11.94 -24.22 -5.33
C ILE A 13 -11.82 -24.10 -3.80
N ARG A 14 -10.87 -24.81 -3.17
CA ARG A 14 -10.61 -24.65 -1.72
C ARG A 14 -10.16 -23.22 -1.36
N LEU A 15 -9.31 -22.60 -2.17
CA LEU A 15 -8.87 -21.22 -1.96
C LEU A 15 -10.03 -20.23 -2.11
N GLN A 16 -10.92 -20.43 -3.09
CA GLN A 16 -12.13 -19.62 -3.28
C GLN A 16 -13.18 -19.83 -2.17
N GLN A 17 -13.17 -21.00 -1.52
CA GLN A 17 -14.01 -21.31 -0.38
C GLN A 17 -13.46 -20.80 0.95
N ASN A 18 -12.20 -20.35 1.01
CA ASN A 18 -11.64 -19.78 2.23
C ASN A 18 -12.36 -18.49 2.61
N GLU A 19 -12.74 -18.39 3.88
CA GLU A 19 -13.50 -17.23 4.39
C GLU A 19 -12.75 -15.92 4.15
N LEU A 20 -11.44 -15.92 4.40
CA LEU A 20 -10.59 -14.75 4.24
C LEU A 20 -10.54 -14.28 2.77
N TYR A 21 -10.49 -15.20 1.82
CA TYR A 21 -10.49 -14.88 0.39
C TYR A 21 -11.80 -14.19 -0.02
N GLN A 22 -12.95 -14.72 0.40
CA GLN A 22 -14.25 -14.13 0.08
C GLN A 22 -14.43 -12.74 0.71
N LEU A 23 -13.92 -12.56 1.94
CA LEU A 23 -13.95 -11.27 2.62
C LEU A 23 -13.07 -10.24 1.89
N VAL A 24 -11.84 -10.60 1.54
CA VAL A 24 -10.93 -9.74 0.77
C VAL A 24 -11.53 -9.39 -0.59
N GLN A 25 -12.12 -10.37 -1.30
CA GLN A 25 -12.75 -10.13 -2.60
C GLN A 25 -13.93 -9.14 -2.50
N LYS A 26 -14.81 -9.30 -1.51
CA LYS A 26 -15.92 -8.36 -1.28
C LYS A 26 -15.42 -6.96 -0.95
N SER A 27 -14.40 -6.86 -0.08
CA SER A 27 -13.77 -5.58 0.26
C SER A 27 -13.13 -4.93 -0.96
N LEU A 28 -12.37 -5.68 -1.76
CA LEU A 28 -11.77 -5.20 -3.02
C LEU A 28 -12.81 -4.72 -4.02
N ASN A 29 -13.92 -5.43 -4.18
CA ASN A 29 -15.00 -5.01 -5.08
C ASN A 29 -15.61 -3.67 -4.66
N LEU A 30 -15.69 -3.39 -3.35
CA LEU A 30 -16.15 -2.10 -2.82
C LEU A 30 -15.13 -0.98 -3.07
N LEU A 31 -13.82 -1.28 -3.04
CA LEU A 31 -12.75 -0.32 -3.32
C LEU A 31 -12.56 -0.03 -4.81
N PHE A 32 -12.86 -1.01 -5.66
CA PHE A 32 -12.59 -0.98 -7.10
C PHE A 32 -12.96 0.34 -7.81
N PRO A 33 -14.19 0.88 -7.69
CA PRO A 33 -14.55 2.11 -8.39
C PRO A 33 -13.69 3.31 -7.97
N PHE A 34 -13.34 3.42 -6.69
CA PHE A 34 -12.50 4.50 -6.18
C PHE A 34 -11.05 4.37 -6.67
N VAL A 35 -10.51 3.15 -6.62
CA VAL A 35 -9.16 2.86 -7.14
C VAL A 35 -9.08 3.15 -8.63
N LEU A 36 -10.10 2.76 -9.40
CA LEU A 36 -10.16 2.99 -10.83
C LEU A 36 -10.18 4.50 -11.15
N ILE A 37 -11.08 5.26 -10.52
CA ILE A 37 -11.19 6.72 -10.72
C ILE A 37 -9.87 7.39 -10.37
N GLY A 38 -9.29 7.05 -9.21
CA GLY A 38 -8.03 7.61 -8.77
C GLY A 38 -6.86 7.25 -9.68
N SER A 39 -6.81 6.01 -10.20
CA SER A 39 -5.75 5.59 -11.12
C SER A 39 -5.84 6.30 -12.47
N ILE A 40 -7.05 6.48 -13.01
CA ILE A 40 -7.26 7.26 -14.25
C ILE A 40 -6.87 8.72 -14.01
N SER A 41 -7.26 9.30 -12.88
CA SER A 41 -6.90 10.66 -12.50
C SER A 41 -5.39 10.83 -12.40
N GLN A 42 -4.71 9.90 -11.73
CA GLN A 42 -3.26 9.88 -11.58
C GLN A 42 -2.55 9.74 -12.94
N LEU A 43 -3.05 8.87 -13.83
CA LEU A 43 -2.49 8.71 -15.17
C LEU A 43 -2.54 10.02 -15.96
N ILE A 44 -3.68 10.70 -15.96
CA ILE A 44 -3.83 12.00 -16.63
C ILE A 44 -2.91 13.04 -15.99
N GLN A 45 -2.81 13.03 -14.65
CA GLN A 45 -1.92 13.92 -13.92
C GLN A 45 -0.45 13.75 -14.34
N ILE A 46 0.07 12.53 -14.23
CA ILE A 46 1.49 12.22 -14.49
C ILE A 46 1.84 12.36 -15.96
N THR A 47 0.92 12.09 -16.89
CA THR A 47 1.24 12.13 -18.33
C THR A 47 0.96 13.49 -18.96
N MET A 48 -0.15 14.15 -18.63
CA MET A 48 -0.65 15.33 -19.34
C MET A 48 -0.63 16.63 -18.53
N LEU A 49 -0.69 16.57 -17.20
CA LEU A 49 -0.90 17.77 -16.36
C LEU A 49 0.28 18.14 -15.45
N ASN A 50 1.28 17.28 -15.30
CA ASN A 50 2.50 17.63 -14.58
C ASN A 50 3.46 18.37 -15.50
N ARG A 51 3.90 19.58 -15.10
CA ARG A 51 4.78 20.45 -15.91
C ARG A 51 6.07 19.79 -16.38
N ASN A 52 6.60 18.86 -15.60
CA ASN A 52 7.86 18.19 -15.89
C ASN A 52 7.68 16.95 -16.78
N SER A 53 6.45 16.67 -17.21
CA SER A 53 6.13 15.54 -18.04
C SER A 53 6.40 15.82 -19.51
N LEU A 54 6.82 14.76 -20.19
CA LEU A 54 7.26 14.79 -21.57
C LEU A 54 6.22 15.41 -22.52
N LEU A 55 4.92 15.12 -22.34
CA LEU A 55 3.87 15.67 -23.21
C LEU A 55 3.69 17.19 -23.02
N PRO A 56 3.48 17.74 -21.81
CA PRO A 56 3.50 19.18 -21.57
C PRO A 56 4.72 19.92 -22.11
N THR A 57 5.91 19.32 -22.00
CA THR A 57 7.16 19.93 -22.46
C THR A 57 7.24 19.98 -23.99
N ILE A 58 6.83 18.92 -24.70
CA ILE A 58 6.89 18.87 -26.17
C ILE A 58 5.77 19.70 -26.82
N PHE A 59 4.55 19.60 -26.29
CA PHE A 59 3.38 20.24 -26.89
C PHE A 59 3.07 21.64 -26.34
N GLY A 60 3.83 22.13 -25.35
CA GLY A 60 3.63 23.46 -24.79
C GLY A 60 2.25 23.63 -24.13
N PHE A 61 1.72 22.60 -23.46
CA PHE A 61 0.37 22.68 -22.87
C PHE A 61 0.22 23.82 -21.85
N SER A 62 1.33 24.22 -21.23
CA SER A 62 1.36 25.39 -20.33
C SER A 62 1.12 26.73 -21.03
N SER A 63 1.35 26.86 -22.35
CA SER A 63 1.16 28.11 -23.09
C SER A 63 -0.23 28.25 -23.71
N TRP A 64 -0.90 27.14 -24.08
CA TRP A 64 -2.26 27.19 -24.64
C TRP A 64 -3.37 27.07 -23.58
N LEU A 65 -3.11 26.38 -22.47
CA LEU A 65 -4.11 26.15 -21.42
C LEU A 65 -4.00 27.20 -20.30
N SER A 66 -4.75 28.30 -20.41
CA SER A 66 -4.74 29.45 -19.49
C SER A 66 -4.94 29.09 -18.00
N ARG A 67 -5.58 27.95 -17.68
CA ARG A 67 -5.83 27.46 -16.31
C ARG A 67 -5.19 26.11 -16.00
N TYR A 68 -4.07 25.79 -16.65
CA TYR A 68 -3.36 24.51 -16.51
C TYR A 68 -3.16 24.07 -15.05
N ARG A 69 -2.64 24.97 -14.20
CA ARG A 69 -2.37 24.69 -12.77
C ARG A 69 -3.63 24.35 -11.98
N PHE A 70 -4.77 24.96 -12.32
CA PHE A 70 -6.03 24.69 -11.63
C PHE A 70 -6.54 23.28 -11.95
N ILE A 71 -6.42 22.85 -13.21
CA ILE A 71 -6.82 21.50 -13.65
C ILE A 71 -5.88 20.46 -13.02
N GLU A 72 -4.57 20.71 -13.01
CA GLU A 72 -3.57 19.86 -12.33
C GLU A 72 -3.93 19.64 -10.86
N ILE A 73 -4.26 20.70 -10.12
CA ILE A 73 -4.65 20.65 -8.70
C ILE A 73 -5.93 19.82 -8.48
N ILE A 74 -6.94 19.94 -9.35
CA ILE A 74 -8.18 19.16 -9.21
C ILE A 74 -7.89 17.66 -9.36
N PHE A 75 -7.09 17.27 -10.34
CA PHE A 75 -6.71 15.87 -10.56
C PHE A 75 -5.80 15.35 -9.43
N ASP A 76 -4.92 16.20 -8.89
CA ASP A 76 -4.11 15.87 -7.72
C ASP A 76 -4.97 15.57 -6.48
N HIS A 77 -5.94 16.45 -6.20
CA HIS A 77 -6.87 16.25 -5.08
C HIS A 77 -7.75 15.02 -5.29
N LEU A 78 -8.25 14.79 -6.50
CA LEU A 78 -9.04 13.60 -6.80
C LEU A 78 -8.22 12.33 -6.57
N THR A 79 -6.96 12.29 -7.02
CA THR A 79 -6.03 11.19 -6.78
C THR A 79 -5.76 10.99 -5.29
N SER A 80 -5.50 12.07 -4.56
CA SER A 80 -5.22 12.04 -3.11
C SER A 80 -6.41 11.55 -2.29
N LEU A 81 -7.63 11.94 -2.64
CA LEU A 81 -8.86 11.54 -1.94
C LEU A 81 -9.38 10.15 -2.34
N THR A 82 -8.79 9.53 -3.37
CA THR A 82 -9.15 8.18 -3.82
C THR A 82 -8.05 7.18 -3.51
N LEU A 83 -6.92 7.26 -4.22
CA LEU A 83 -5.77 6.38 -4.02
C LEU A 83 -5.02 6.69 -2.73
N GLY A 84 -4.99 7.96 -2.31
CA GLY A 84 -4.25 8.38 -1.12
C GLY A 84 -4.86 7.93 0.22
N ILE A 85 -6.10 7.45 0.23
CA ILE A 85 -6.79 6.94 1.44
C ILE A 85 -7.28 5.50 1.31
N VAL A 86 -6.87 4.81 0.23
CA VAL A 86 -7.41 3.49 -0.12
C VAL A 86 -7.18 2.44 0.97
N ALA A 87 -6.08 2.50 1.72
CA ALA A 87 -5.83 1.55 2.81
C ALA A 87 -6.77 1.75 3.99
N ALA A 88 -7.15 3.01 4.27
CA ALA A 88 -8.14 3.33 5.29
C ALA A 88 -9.53 2.80 4.87
N LEU A 89 -9.89 2.95 3.59
CA LEU A 89 -11.09 2.35 3.02
C LEU A 89 -11.03 0.81 3.03
N ALA A 90 -9.84 0.22 2.85
CA ALA A 90 -9.63 -1.22 2.95
C ALA A 90 -9.88 -1.73 4.38
N ALA A 91 -9.42 -1.01 5.40
CA ALA A 91 -9.73 -1.32 6.79
C ALA A 91 -11.23 -1.21 7.10
N PHE A 92 -11.88 -0.15 6.61
CA PHE A 92 -13.32 0.06 6.74
C PHE A 92 -14.12 -1.10 6.12
N SER A 93 -13.81 -1.46 4.87
CA SER A 93 -14.54 -2.48 4.11
C SER A 93 -14.29 -3.89 4.64
N MET A 94 -13.06 -4.19 5.04
CA MET A 94 -12.75 -5.50 5.62
C MET A 94 -13.39 -5.68 6.99
N ALA A 95 -13.40 -4.65 7.83
CA ALA A 95 -14.13 -4.69 9.10
C ALA A 95 -15.64 -4.87 8.88
N HIS A 96 -16.21 -4.17 7.89
CA HIS A 96 -17.61 -4.31 7.49
C HIS A 96 -17.98 -5.76 7.19
N TYR A 97 -17.31 -6.36 6.19
CA TYR A 97 -17.67 -7.69 5.72
C TYR A 97 -17.33 -8.78 6.73
N THR A 98 -16.29 -8.59 7.54
CA THR A 98 -15.92 -9.53 8.61
C THR A 98 -16.97 -9.51 9.73
N ALA A 99 -17.39 -8.33 10.20
CA ALA A 99 -18.44 -8.21 11.22
C ALA A 99 -19.79 -8.74 10.71
N LYS A 100 -20.15 -8.42 9.45
CA LYS A 100 -21.35 -8.94 8.79
C LYS A 100 -21.37 -10.45 8.72
N ARG A 101 -20.23 -11.08 8.40
CA ARG A 101 -20.10 -12.55 8.35
C ARG A 101 -20.38 -13.19 9.71
N TYR A 102 -19.95 -12.56 10.80
CA TYR A 102 -20.16 -13.06 12.16
C TYR A 102 -21.44 -12.53 12.83
N GLN A 103 -22.37 -11.95 12.05
CA GLN A 103 -23.65 -11.41 12.53
C GLN A 103 -23.47 -10.37 13.64
N ARG A 104 -22.46 -9.49 13.50
CA ARG A 104 -22.15 -8.38 14.39
C ARG A 104 -22.50 -7.04 13.75
N ASP A 105 -22.40 -5.96 14.53
CA ASP A 105 -22.70 -4.61 14.05
C ASP A 105 -21.70 -4.18 12.96
N GLU A 106 -22.15 -4.33 11.70
CA GLU A 106 -21.34 -4.06 10.53
C GLU A 106 -21.01 -2.57 10.36
N LYS A 107 -21.82 -1.65 10.91
CA LYS A 107 -21.59 -0.20 10.76
C LYS A 107 -20.57 0.29 11.78
N LEU A 108 -20.75 -0.10 13.05
CA LEU A 108 -19.82 0.25 14.11
C LEU A 108 -18.45 -0.39 13.90
N ALA A 109 -18.40 -1.64 13.43
CA ALA A 109 -17.14 -2.29 13.08
C ALA A 109 -16.40 -1.55 11.96
N SER A 110 -17.10 -1.11 10.90
CA SER A 110 -16.48 -0.36 9.80
C SER A 110 -15.86 0.96 10.26
N ILE A 111 -16.61 1.76 11.03
CA ILE A 111 -16.12 3.04 11.54
C ILE A 111 -14.94 2.81 12.49
N THR A 112 -15.03 1.79 13.34
CA THR A 112 -13.94 1.44 14.26
C THR A 112 -12.68 1.01 13.49
N GLY A 113 -12.84 0.20 12.43
CA GLY A 113 -11.74 -0.24 11.57
C GLY A 113 -11.05 0.94 10.86
N LEU A 114 -11.85 1.89 10.35
CA LEU A 114 -11.33 3.11 9.75
C LEU A 114 -10.51 3.94 10.76
N ILE A 115 -11.10 4.23 11.93
CA ILE A 115 -10.44 5.05 12.96
C ILE A 115 -9.18 4.36 13.50
N ALA A 116 -9.25 3.05 13.77
CA ALA A 116 -8.10 2.28 14.22
C ALA A 116 -6.95 2.34 13.21
N TYR A 117 -7.27 2.22 11.91
CA TYR A 117 -6.26 2.36 10.88
C TYR A 117 -5.68 3.78 10.78
N LEU A 118 -6.51 4.82 10.88
CA LEU A 118 -6.03 6.21 10.89
C LEU A 118 -5.10 6.48 12.07
N ILE A 119 -5.41 5.95 13.27
CA ILE A 119 -4.51 6.04 14.43
C ILE A 119 -3.16 5.38 14.14
N LEU A 120 -3.18 4.22 13.46
CA LEU A 120 -1.97 3.50 13.08
C LEU A 120 -1.11 4.22 12.05
N THR A 121 -1.68 5.11 11.24
CA THR A 121 -0.93 5.88 10.24
C THR A 121 -0.37 7.20 10.75
N VAL A 122 -0.72 7.63 11.97
CA VAL A 122 -0.14 8.84 12.59
C VAL A 122 1.36 8.69 12.80
N ARG A 123 2.15 9.65 12.33
CA ARG A 123 3.61 9.69 12.45
C ARG A 123 4.08 11.02 13.04
N TYR A 124 5.15 10.96 13.84
CA TYR A 124 5.88 12.16 14.26
C TYR A 124 6.70 12.69 13.10
N THR A 125 6.48 13.96 12.77
CA THR A 125 7.35 14.69 11.86
C THR A 125 8.56 15.22 12.62
N ASN A 126 9.62 15.58 11.88
CA ASN A 126 10.84 16.18 12.45
C ASN A 126 10.56 17.49 13.22
N ASN A 127 9.43 18.14 12.94
CA ASN A 127 9.00 19.38 13.57
C ASN A 127 8.19 19.15 14.86
N GLY A 128 8.01 17.90 15.29
CA GLY A 128 7.19 17.52 16.44
C GLY A 128 5.68 17.52 16.17
N GLU A 129 5.26 17.82 14.94
CA GLU A 129 3.85 17.78 14.54
C GLU A 129 3.43 16.34 14.20
N LEU A 130 2.18 16.00 14.51
CA LEU A 130 1.56 14.73 14.11
C LEU A 130 1.00 14.88 12.69
N ALA A 131 1.51 14.08 11.77
CA ALA A 131 1.00 14.00 10.40
C ALA A 131 0.62 12.56 10.06
N PHE A 132 -0.28 12.39 9.09
CA PHE A 132 -0.55 11.05 8.58
C PHE A 132 0.57 10.63 7.61
N GLY A 133 1.08 9.42 7.78
CA GLY A 133 1.99 8.80 6.82
C GLY A 133 1.26 8.54 5.51
N GLN A 134 1.47 9.39 4.50
CA GLN A 134 0.78 9.31 3.21
C GLN A 134 0.98 7.95 2.53
N ASP A 135 2.17 7.36 2.61
CA ASP A 135 2.45 6.04 2.03
C ASP A 135 1.60 4.91 2.64
N MET A 136 1.32 5.02 3.95
CA MET A 136 0.50 4.06 4.68
C MET A 136 -0.99 4.29 4.48
N LEU A 137 -1.43 5.53 4.29
CA LEU A 137 -2.82 5.80 3.95
C LEU A 137 -3.17 5.34 2.52
N GLY A 138 -2.21 5.45 1.61
CA GLY A 138 -2.38 5.12 0.21
C GLY A 138 -2.22 3.63 -0.10
N MET A 139 -1.90 3.32 -1.37
CA MET A 139 -1.76 1.94 -1.86
C MET A 139 -0.68 1.13 -1.13
N GLY A 140 0.36 1.78 -0.60
CA GLY A 140 1.41 1.12 0.17
C GLY A 140 0.87 0.38 1.39
N GLY A 141 -0.09 0.97 2.10
CA GLY A 141 -0.69 0.37 3.29
C GLY A 141 -1.88 -0.56 3.03
N LEU A 142 -2.26 -0.84 1.79
CA LEU A 142 -3.53 -1.52 1.47
C LEU A 142 -3.65 -2.89 2.16
N PHE A 143 -2.57 -3.69 2.14
CA PHE A 143 -2.56 -4.98 2.82
C PHE A 143 -2.71 -4.84 4.33
N LEU A 144 -1.99 -3.89 4.95
CA LEU A 144 -2.11 -3.61 6.38
C LEU A 144 -3.53 -3.14 6.71
N GLY A 145 -4.16 -2.35 5.84
CA GLY A 145 -5.57 -1.95 5.95
C GLY A 145 -6.48 -3.17 6.04
N PHE A 146 -6.35 -4.13 5.12
CA PHE A 146 -7.12 -5.38 5.20
C PHE A 146 -6.83 -6.18 6.47
N LEU A 147 -5.57 -6.31 6.87
CA LEU A 147 -5.19 -7.04 8.08
C LEU A 147 -5.85 -6.40 9.32
N VAL A 148 -5.72 -5.08 9.48
CA VAL A 148 -6.31 -4.33 10.59
C VAL A 148 -7.83 -4.46 10.57
N GLY A 149 -8.48 -4.23 9.43
CA GLY A 149 -9.92 -4.37 9.31
C GLY A 149 -10.43 -5.78 9.64
N TYR A 150 -9.70 -6.82 9.25
CA TYR A 150 -10.01 -8.20 9.62
C TYR A 150 -9.89 -8.43 11.13
N LEU A 151 -8.81 -7.94 11.76
CA LEU A 151 -8.62 -8.04 13.21
C LEU A 151 -9.71 -7.28 13.99
N VAL A 152 -10.13 -6.10 13.50
CA VAL A 152 -11.24 -5.36 14.10
C VAL A 152 -12.54 -6.16 14.00
N GLY A 153 -12.86 -6.72 12.83
CA GLY A 153 -14.03 -7.57 12.67
C GLY A 153 -14.00 -8.82 13.57
N LEU A 154 -12.84 -9.44 13.76
CA LEU A 154 -12.65 -10.53 14.71
C LEU A 154 -12.79 -10.08 16.17
N SER A 155 -12.35 -8.87 16.51
CA SER A 155 -12.54 -8.30 17.85
C SER A 155 -14.03 -8.15 18.14
N PHE A 156 -14.81 -7.65 17.18
CA PHE A 156 -16.27 -7.58 17.29
C PHE A 156 -16.93 -8.95 17.40
N LYS A 157 -16.41 -9.98 16.74
CA LYS A 157 -16.87 -11.36 16.90
C LYS A 157 -16.71 -11.88 18.34
N HIS A 158 -15.64 -11.53 19.03
CA HIS A 158 -15.38 -12.06 20.38
C HIS A 158 -15.97 -11.18 21.49
N LEU A 159 -16.02 -9.86 21.30
CA LEU A 159 -16.30 -8.90 22.37
C LEU A 159 -17.71 -8.28 22.29
N ALA A 160 -18.33 -8.21 21.11
CA ALA A 160 -19.70 -7.69 21.00
C ALA A 160 -20.72 -8.81 21.31
N ASN A 161 -22.00 -8.45 21.44
CA ASN A 161 -23.08 -9.44 21.47
C ASN A 161 -23.59 -9.74 20.05
N SER A 162 -24.15 -10.94 19.85
CA SER A 162 -24.75 -11.37 18.58
C SER A 162 -25.97 -10.51 18.25
N GLN A 163 -26.01 -9.92 17.07
CA GLN A 163 -27.10 -9.05 16.61
C GLN A 163 -28.14 -9.88 15.86
N GLN A 164 -28.73 -10.89 16.51
CA GLN A 164 -29.71 -11.77 15.88
C GLN A 164 -31.15 -11.21 15.88
N GLN A 165 -31.43 -10.09 16.57
CA GLN A 165 -32.82 -9.73 16.90
C GLN A 165 -33.43 -8.46 16.29
N ASP A 166 -32.68 -7.54 15.67
CA ASP A 166 -33.30 -6.32 15.09
C ASP A 166 -32.82 -6.03 13.65
N LYS A 167 -33.39 -6.75 12.69
CA LYS A 167 -33.27 -6.41 11.25
C LYS A 167 -34.18 -5.24 10.82
N SER A 168 -35.02 -4.71 11.72
CA SER A 168 -36.06 -3.73 11.41
C SER A 168 -35.58 -2.26 11.50
N SER A 169 -34.53 -1.95 12.26
CA SER A 169 -34.01 -0.58 12.36
C SER A 169 -32.78 -0.38 11.47
N SER A 170 -32.92 0.42 10.42
CA SER A 170 -31.81 0.82 9.55
C SER A 170 -30.76 1.70 10.25
N GLY A 171 -31.01 2.19 11.47
CA GLY A 171 -30.10 3.03 12.25
C GLY A 171 -29.26 2.29 13.30
N VAL A 172 -28.18 2.95 13.75
CA VAL A 172 -27.47 2.55 14.97
C VAL A 172 -28.30 3.06 16.16
N THR A 173 -28.77 2.16 17.02
CA THR A 173 -29.49 2.53 18.25
C THR A 173 -28.50 2.71 19.40
N TRP A 174 -28.90 3.49 20.42
CA TRP A 174 -28.08 3.73 21.61
C TRP A 174 -27.64 2.42 22.29
N ASN A 175 -28.55 1.44 22.41
CA ASN A 175 -28.24 0.13 22.99
C ASN A 175 -27.20 -0.65 22.17
N ARG A 176 -27.25 -0.60 20.84
CA ARG A 176 -26.25 -1.24 19.97
C ARG A 176 -24.85 -0.65 20.12
N ALA A 177 -24.78 0.67 20.29
CA ALA A 177 -23.52 1.37 20.54
C ALA A 177 -22.91 0.95 21.88
N LEU A 178 -23.72 0.84 22.94
CA LEU A 178 -23.28 0.37 24.25
C LEU A 178 -22.82 -1.10 24.23
N ASP A 179 -23.53 -1.97 23.52
CA ASP A 179 -23.17 -3.39 23.38
C ASP A 179 -21.81 -3.58 22.69
N SER A 180 -21.52 -2.72 21.70
CA SER A 180 -20.27 -2.76 20.94
C SER A 180 -19.15 -1.96 21.60
N LEU A 181 -19.44 -1.16 22.63
CA LEU A 181 -18.52 -0.19 23.24
C LEU A 181 -17.25 -0.86 23.78
N ARG A 182 -17.38 -2.06 24.36
CA ARG A 182 -16.23 -2.85 24.83
C ARG A 182 -15.27 -3.20 23.70
N ALA A 183 -15.80 -3.64 22.56
CA ALA A 183 -15.00 -3.96 21.38
C ALA A 183 -14.32 -2.71 20.82
N ILE A 184 -15.05 -1.59 20.73
CA ILE A 184 -14.54 -0.30 20.24
C ILE A 184 -13.37 0.16 21.10
N ILE A 185 -13.55 0.24 22.42
CA ILE A 185 -12.51 0.72 23.35
C ILE A 185 -11.26 -0.15 23.25
N ILE A 186 -11.41 -1.47 23.27
CA ILE A 186 -10.25 -2.38 23.21
C ILE A 186 -9.50 -2.22 21.89
N VAL A 187 -10.20 -2.16 20.76
CA VAL A 187 -9.58 -1.94 19.45
C VAL A 187 -8.82 -0.62 19.39
N LEU A 188 -9.42 0.47 19.89
CA LEU A 188 -8.79 1.79 19.87
C LEU A 188 -7.56 1.85 20.76
N VAL A 189 -7.62 1.28 21.98
CA VAL A 189 -6.46 1.21 22.89
C VAL A 189 -5.32 0.42 22.26
N VAL A 190 -5.61 -0.75 21.67
CA VAL A 190 -4.59 -1.55 20.97
C VAL A 190 -4.00 -0.79 19.78
N ALA A 191 -4.81 -0.09 18.99
CA ALA A 191 -4.35 0.72 17.88
C ALA A 191 -3.43 1.87 18.36
N ILE A 192 -3.76 2.53 19.46
CA ILE A 192 -2.93 3.59 20.06
C ILE A 192 -1.60 3.00 20.55
N CYS A 193 -1.63 1.91 21.32
CA CYS A 193 -0.40 1.26 21.81
C CYS A 193 0.52 0.85 20.65
N PHE A 194 -0.04 0.28 19.58
CA PHE A 194 0.74 -0.13 18.42
C PHE A 194 1.25 1.07 17.61
N SER A 195 0.47 2.15 17.50
CA SER A 195 0.91 3.40 16.86
C SER A 195 2.09 4.03 17.61
N ILE A 196 2.04 4.07 18.95
CA ILE A 196 3.16 4.53 19.79
C ILE A 196 4.39 3.63 19.57
N LEU A 197 4.20 2.30 19.54
CA LEU A 197 5.28 1.35 19.29
C LEU A 197 5.94 1.57 17.92
N LEU A 198 5.16 1.75 16.85
CA LEU A 198 5.67 2.00 15.51
C LEU A 198 6.45 3.32 15.43
N ASN A 199 5.93 4.37 16.06
CA ASN A 199 6.62 5.66 16.12
C ASN A 199 7.92 5.57 16.93
N TRP A 200 7.90 4.87 18.07
CA TRP A 200 9.09 4.63 18.87
C TRP A 200 10.11 3.81 18.09
N LEU A 201 9.69 2.78 17.36
CA LEU A 201 10.58 1.96 16.53
C LEU A 201 11.19 2.79 15.39
N ALA A 202 10.41 3.67 14.76
CA ALA A 202 10.90 4.58 13.73
C ALA A 202 11.99 5.52 14.27
N ILE A 203 11.84 6.04 15.49
CA ILE A 203 12.82 6.93 16.12
C ILE A 203 14.04 6.15 16.65
N SER A 204 13.82 5.01 17.29
CA SER A 204 14.86 4.25 18.01
C SER A 204 15.72 3.34 17.14
N VAL A 205 15.14 2.76 16.07
CA VAL A 205 15.86 1.85 15.16
C VAL A 205 16.58 2.63 14.05
N LEU A 206 16.19 3.87 13.79
CA LEU A 206 16.72 4.68 12.70
C LEU A 206 17.21 6.08 13.13
N PRO A 207 18.15 6.21 14.10
CA PRO A 207 18.95 7.42 14.12
C PRO A 207 19.70 7.53 12.78
N ASP A 208 19.89 8.75 12.29
CA ASP A 208 20.79 9.06 11.15
C ASP A 208 22.16 8.37 11.30
N GLN A 209 22.56 8.07 12.53
CA GLN A 209 23.77 7.34 12.88
C GLN A 209 23.75 5.86 12.48
N VAL A 210 22.62 5.14 12.50
CA VAL A 210 22.51 3.75 12.00
C VAL A 210 22.52 3.74 10.49
N ILE A 211 21.87 4.72 9.84
CA ILE A 211 21.95 4.92 8.39
C ILE A 211 23.39 5.25 7.99
N LEU A 212 24.08 6.14 8.70
CA LEU A 212 25.50 6.43 8.50
C LEU A 212 26.40 5.23 8.81
N ARG A 213 26.08 4.40 9.81
CA ARG A 213 26.82 3.16 10.13
C ARG A 213 26.64 2.11 9.03
N LEU A 214 25.42 1.93 8.52
CA LEU A 214 25.10 1.06 7.39
C LEU A 214 25.73 1.58 6.09
N GLN A 215 25.74 2.90 5.88
CA GLN A 215 26.44 3.57 4.78
C GLN A 215 27.97 3.47 4.92
N SER A 216 28.50 3.44 6.15
CA SER A 216 29.92 3.26 6.46
C SER A 216 30.41 1.81 6.39
N LEU A 217 29.53 0.84 6.07
CA LEU A 217 29.94 -0.49 5.59
C LEU A 217 30.54 -0.34 4.18
N LYS A 218 31.66 0.38 4.12
CA LYS A 218 32.26 1.04 2.95
C LYS A 218 32.94 0.09 1.96
N ALA A 219 32.66 -1.22 2.01
CA ALA A 219 33.36 -2.20 1.19
C ALA A 219 32.53 -3.42 0.74
N ASN A 220 31.33 -3.63 1.28
CA ASN A 220 30.54 -4.86 1.00
C ASN A 220 29.13 -4.61 0.43
N GLN A 221 28.80 -3.35 0.10
CA GLN A 221 27.51 -2.92 -0.46
C GLN A 221 27.29 -3.28 -1.95
N THR A 222 28.23 -4.00 -2.57
CA THR A 222 28.22 -4.36 -4.00
C THR A 222 28.03 -5.84 -4.26
N SER A 223 27.90 -6.67 -3.22
CA SER A 223 27.65 -8.09 -3.43
C SER A 223 26.19 -8.29 -3.88
N LEU A 224 26.01 -9.07 -4.93
CA LEU A 224 24.69 -9.43 -5.45
C LEU A 224 23.79 -10.00 -4.33
N LEU A 225 24.36 -10.78 -3.41
CA LEU A 225 23.64 -11.37 -2.27
C LEU A 225 23.10 -10.31 -1.31
N PHE A 226 23.88 -9.27 -1.00
CA PHE A 226 23.43 -8.17 -0.16
C PHE A 226 22.30 -7.38 -0.82
N SER A 227 22.42 -7.07 -2.12
CA SER A 227 21.35 -6.39 -2.86
C SER A 227 20.06 -7.20 -2.84
N VAL A 228 20.13 -8.51 -3.10
CA VAL A 228 18.97 -9.41 -3.05
C VAL A 228 18.35 -9.46 -1.65
N ALA A 229 19.16 -9.56 -0.60
CA ALA A 229 18.67 -9.55 0.77
C ALA A 229 17.92 -8.26 1.12
N ILE A 230 18.45 -7.11 0.69
CA ILE A 230 17.76 -5.82 0.89
C ILE A 230 16.48 -5.74 0.06
N VAL A 231 16.45 -6.21 -1.20
CA VAL A 231 15.21 -6.25 -2.00
C VAL A 231 14.14 -7.06 -1.28
N ILE A 232 14.50 -8.23 -0.73
CA ILE A 232 13.56 -9.09 -0.01
C ILE A 232 13.03 -8.38 1.23
N LEU A 233 13.92 -7.79 2.03
CA LEU A 233 13.53 -7.04 3.22
C LEU A 233 12.64 -5.84 2.87
N ALA A 234 13.01 -5.09 1.84
CA ALA A 234 12.24 -3.98 1.29
C ALA A 234 10.86 -4.44 0.82
N GLY A 235 10.78 -5.57 0.14
CA GLY A 235 9.52 -6.17 -0.32
C GLY A 235 8.62 -6.57 0.85
N ILE A 236 9.17 -7.19 1.90
CA ILE A 236 8.42 -7.54 3.12
C ILE A 236 7.93 -6.29 3.83
N MET A 237 8.78 -5.27 4.00
CA MET A 237 8.41 -3.99 4.61
C MET A 237 7.32 -3.29 3.80
N THR A 238 7.49 -3.23 2.48
CA THR A 238 6.51 -2.69 1.54
C THR A 238 5.18 -3.44 1.63
N PHE A 239 5.21 -4.76 1.76
CA PHE A 239 4.03 -5.59 1.90
C PHE A 239 3.23 -5.27 3.16
N PHE A 240 3.89 -4.91 4.27
CA PHE A 240 3.23 -4.42 5.49
C PHE A 240 2.91 -2.91 5.47
N GLY A 241 3.11 -2.23 4.35
CA GLY A 241 2.91 -0.80 4.22
C GLY A 241 3.96 0.07 4.92
N LEU A 242 5.07 -0.51 5.36
CA LEU A 242 6.19 0.22 5.95
C LEU A 242 7.12 0.79 4.85
N THR A 243 6.53 1.21 3.72
CA THR A 243 7.23 1.74 2.55
C THR A 243 7.94 3.06 2.81
N SER A 244 7.48 3.82 3.80
CA SER A 244 8.14 5.04 4.28
C SER A 244 9.43 4.76 5.05
N MET A 245 9.78 3.49 5.29
CA MET A 245 11.05 3.18 5.92
C MET A 245 12.23 3.52 5.01
N PRO A 246 13.27 4.17 5.55
CA PRO A 246 14.48 4.62 4.85
C PRO A 246 15.18 3.58 3.96
N ILE A 247 14.94 2.28 4.14
CA ILE A 247 15.65 1.21 3.42
C ILE A 247 15.58 1.40 1.89
N LEU A 248 14.40 1.61 1.29
CA LEU A 248 14.32 1.70 -0.18
C LEU A 248 14.92 3.00 -0.70
N ALA A 249 14.66 4.12 -0.02
CA ALA A 249 15.16 5.43 -0.44
C ALA A 249 16.69 5.53 -0.30
N HIS A 250 17.26 5.08 0.80
CA HIS A 250 18.68 5.23 1.10
C HIS A 250 19.58 4.20 0.43
N PHE A 251 19.06 3.02 0.06
CA PHE A 251 19.84 2.01 -0.68
C PHE A 251 19.52 1.96 -2.18
N GLY A 252 18.36 2.51 -2.59
CA GLY A 252 17.92 2.59 -4.00
C GLY A 252 18.18 3.96 -4.60
N ARG A 253 17.10 4.64 -4.99
CA ARG A 253 17.06 5.93 -5.70
C ARG A 253 18.00 7.03 -5.18
N ASN A 254 18.10 7.20 -3.87
CA ASN A 254 18.92 8.25 -3.24
C ASN A 254 20.19 7.68 -2.60
N GLY A 255 20.55 6.44 -2.93
CA GLY A 255 21.72 5.78 -2.37
C GLY A 255 23.02 6.28 -2.99
N VAL A 256 24.08 6.27 -2.19
CA VAL A 256 25.44 6.67 -2.58
C VAL A 256 25.92 5.89 -3.82
N ALA A 257 25.56 4.61 -3.93
CA ALA A 257 25.88 3.77 -5.08
C ALA A 257 25.24 4.24 -6.39
N MET A 258 23.98 4.71 -6.34
CA MET A 258 23.26 5.21 -7.51
C MET A 258 23.85 6.56 -7.97
N THR A 259 24.12 7.46 -7.03
CA THR A 259 24.78 8.75 -7.34
C THR A 259 26.18 8.56 -7.91
N ALA A 260 26.97 7.62 -7.37
CA ALA A 260 28.31 7.31 -7.87
C ALA A 260 28.27 6.73 -9.29
N ASN A 261 27.32 5.84 -9.58
CA ASN A 261 27.13 5.30 -10.93
C ASN A 261 26.68 6.38 -11.92
N LEU A 262 25.75 7.25 -11.52
CA LEU A 262 25.29 8.36 -12.35
C LEU A 262 26.43 9.33 -12.66
N ASN A 263 27.22 9.71 -11.66
CA ASN A 263 28.41 10.56 -11.85
C ASN A 263 29.43 9.87 -12.77
N TYR A 264 29.68 8.58 -12.59
CA TYR A 264 30.58 7.84 -13.48
C TYR A 264 30.09 7.87 -14.94
N ALA A 265 28.81 7.59 -15.17
CA ALA A 265 28.21 7.57 -16.49
C ALA A 265 28.19 8.96 -17.15
N LEU A 266 27.98 10.03 -16.36
CA LEU A 266 28.03 11.41 -16.84
C LEU A 266 29.46 11.82 -17.24
N ILE A 267 30.48 11.39 -16.50
CA ILE A 267 31.88 11.72 -16.76
C ILE A 267 32.44 10.89 -17.93
N HIS A 268 32.15 9.59 -17.98
CA HIS A 268 32.76 8.66 -18.92
C HIS A 268 31.88 8.38 -20.15
N HIS A 269 30.68 8.96 -20.21
CA HIS A 269 29.69 8.72 -21.26
C HIS A 269 29.39 7.23 -21.54
N THR A 270 29.60 6.37 -20.54
CA THR A 270 29.39 4.92 -20.64
C THR A 270 28.78 4.38 -19.35
N ILE A 271 27.91 3.39 -19.53
CA ILE A 271 27.30 2.61 -18.45
C ILE A 271 28.10 1.33 -18.14
N TRP A 272 29.10 1.02 -18.96
CA TRP A 272 29.96 -0.15 -18.78
C TRP A 272 31.10 0.16 -17.81
N GLY A 273 31.31 -0.71 -16.83
CA GLY A 273 32.36 -0.54 -15.82
C GLY A 273 31.99 0.43 -14.68
N VAL A 274 30.70 0.71 -14.48
CA VAL A 274 30.25 1.53 -13.34
C VAL A 274 30.73 0.93 -11.99
N PRO A 275 31.06 1.77 -11.01
CA PRO A 275 31.67 1.33 -9.75
C PRO A 275 30.76 0.42 -8.90
N TYR A 276 29.44 0.53 -9.03
CA TYR A 276 28.46 -0.27 -8.27
C TYR A 276 27.47 -0.98 -9.20
N PRO A 277 27.89 -2.04 -9.93
CA PRO A 277 27.03 -2.69 -10.93
C PRO A 277 25.87 -3.50 -10.32
N PHE A 278 26.00 -3.93 -9.06
CA PHE A 278 24.96 -4.66 -8.33
C PHE A 278 24.44 -3.78 -7.19
N SER A 279 23.48 -2.92 -7.52
CA SER A 279 22.82 -2.03 -6.56
C SER A 279 21.31 -2.09 -6.76
N LEU A 280 20.52 -1.60 -5.78
CA LEU A 280 19.06 -1.56 -5.92
C LEU A 280 18.62 -0.70 -7.10
N GLY A 281 19.28 0.45 -7.35
CA GLY A 281 18.95 1.31 -8.51
C GLY A 281 19.24 0.63 -9.86
N THR A 282 20.32 -0.13 -9.95
CA THR A 282 20.73 -0.79 -11.21
C THR A 282 19.99 -2.11 -11.47
N LEU A 283 19.68 -2.89 -10.43
CA LEU A 283 18.99 -4.17 -10.57
C LEU A 283 17.50 -4.06 -10.31
N TYR A 284 17.12 -3.61 -9.12
CA TYR A 284 15.73 -3.65 -8.68
C TYR A 284 14.89 -2.57 -9.37
N GLU A 285 15.32 -1.32 -9.42
CA GLU A 285 14.51 -0.27 -10.06
C GLU A 285 14.44 -0.44 -11.58
N SER A 286 15.52 -0.92 -12.21
CA SER A 286 15.57 -1.10 -13.66
C SER A 286 14.88 -2.38 -14.14
N PHE A 287 14.94 -3.48 -13.38
CA PHE A 287 14.40 -4.78 -13.80
C PHE A 287 13.35 -5.37 -12.85
N GLY A 288 13.50 -5.21 -11.53
CA GLY A 288 12.60 -5.80 -10.53
C GLY A 288 11.31 -5.01 -10.26
N ALA A 289 11.30 -3.71 -10.56
CA ALA A 289 10.20 -2.79 -10.32
C ALA A 289 9.45 -2.39 -11.60
N ILE A 290 9.55 -3.21 -12.66
CA ILE A 290 8.89 -2.92 -13.95
C ILE A 290 7.36 -2.86 -13.75
N GLY A 291 6.80 -1.67 -13.86
CA GLY A 291 5.37 -1.40 -13.64
C GLY A 291 4.97 -1.09 -12.20
N GLY A 292 5.88 -1.21 -11.23
CA GLY A 292 5.61 -1.00 -9.80
C GLY A 292 6.33 -2.02 -8.91
N THR A 293 6.01 -2.01 -7.62
CA THR A 293 6.58 -2.93 -6.63
C THR A 293 6.25 -4.39 -6.99
N GLY A 294 7.28 -5.21 -7.23
CA GLY A 294 7.11 -6.63 -7.57
C GLY A 294 6.75 -6.93 -9.03
N SER A 295 7.16 -6.07 -9.98
CA SER A 295 6.95 -6.29 -11.43
C SER A 295 5.46 -6.43 -11.83
N THR A 296 4.60 -5.57 -11.30
CA THR A 296 3.14 -5.62 -11.50
C THR A 296 2.72 -5.60 -12.98
N LEU A 297 3.50 -4.97 -13.87
CA LEU A 297 3.21 -4.99 -15.30
C LEU A 297 3.27 -6.42 -15.86
N SER A 298 4.26 -7.21 -15.42
CA SER A 298 4.37 -8.62 -15.82
C SER A 298 3.14 -9.42 -15.37
N LEU A 299 2.66 -9.18 -14.15
CA LEU A 299 1.43 -9.81 -13.63
C LEU A 299 0.20 -9.41 -14.46
N VAL A 300 0.04 -8.14 -14.81
CA VAL A 300 -1.08 -7.65 -15.62
C VAL A 300 -1.07 -8.30 -17.01
N ILE A 301 0.09 -8.38 -17.66
CA ILE A 301 0.25 -9.04 -18.95
C ILE A 301 -0.15 -10.52 -18.84
N ALA A 302 0.31 -11.22 -17.79
CA ALA A 302 -0.04 -12.62 -17.57
C ALA A 302 -1.54 -12.83 -17.38
N ILE A 303 -2.22 -11.95 -16.62
CA ILE A 303 -3.68 -11.99 -16.44
C ILE A 303 -4.38 -11.74 -17.76
N PHE A 304 -3.97 -10.73 -18.51
CA PHE A 304 -4.58 -10.37 -19.80
C PHE A 304 -4.48 -11.51 -20.81
N CYS A 305 -3.30 -12.13 -20.96
CA CYS A 305 -3.10 -13.30 -21.80
C CYS A 305 -3.96 -14.48 -21.34
N SER A 306 -4.12 -14.70 -20.02
CA SER A 306 -4.97 -15.77 -19.51
C SER A 306 -6.45 -15.55 -19.84
N VAL A 307 -6.94 -14.32 -19.74
CA VAL A 307 -8.34 -13.98 -20.05
C VAL A 307 -8.63 -14.16 -21.54
N ILE A 308 -7.72 -13.71 -22.41
CA ILE A 308 -7.85 -13.90 -23.86
C ILE A 308 -7.90 -15.40 -24.22
N ASN A 309 -7.05 -16.22 -23.61
CA ASN A 309 -7.04 -17.66 -23.86
C ASN A 309 -8.32 -18.37 -23.41
N VAL A 310 -9.03 -17.84 -22.41
CA VAL A 310 -10.33 -18.37 -21.96
C VAL A 310 -11.47 -17.92 -22.87
N ILE A 311 -11.39 -16.72 -23.46
CA ILE A 311 -12.39 -16.22 -24.41
C ILE A 311 -12.27 -16.96 -25.76
N ASN A 312 -11.05 -17.35 -26.14
CA ASN A 312 -10.77 -18.07 -27.39
C ASN A 312 -10.90 -19.60 -27.28
N SER A 313 -11.28 -20.14 -26.12
CA SER A 313 -11.48 -21.60 -25.87
C SER A 313 -12.95 -21.92 -25.64
#